data_AF-A0A6V7LCK6-F1
#
_entry.id   AF-A0A6V7LCK6-F1
#
_cell.length_a   1.000
_cell.length_b   1.000
_cell.length_c   1.000
_cell.angle_alpha   90.00
_cell.angle_beta   90.00
_cell.angle_gamma   90.00
#
_symmetry.space_group_name_H-M   'P 1'
#
loop_
_entity.id
_entity.type
_entity.pdbx_description
1 polymer ?
#
loop_
_entity_poly.entity_id
_entity_poly.type
_entity_poly.pdbx_seq_one_letter_code
_entity_poly.pdbx_strand_id
1 'polypeptide(L)' 'NSLIIKFNGKIIEYNNKFRLFITTKLPNPHYTPEISTKTTLCNFAIKEQ' A
#
# COMPACT_ATOMS: atom_id res chain seq x y z
N ASN A 1 -12.67 -21.51 -5.79
CA ASN A 1 -11.40 -21.17 -5.11
C ASN A 1 -11.60 -19.99 -4.19
N SER A 2 -11.34 -20.17 -2.89
CA SER A 2 -11.17 -19.05 -1.95
C SER A 2 -9.70 -18.63 -1.93
N LEU A 3 -9.45 -17.32 -1.86
CA LEU A 3 -8.10 -16.76 -1.71
C LEU A 3 -7.76 -16.69 -0.22
N ILE A 4 -6.55 -17.07 0.15
CA ILE A 4 -6.09 -17.07 1.55
C ILE A 4 -4.80 -16.26 1.69
N ILE A 5 -4.62 -15.59 2.83
CA ILE A 5 -3.41 -14.84 3.17
C ILE A 5 -2.84 -15.40 4.47
N LYS A 6 -1.52 -15.63 4.48
CA LYS A 6 -0.77 -15.89 5.70
C LYS A 6 -0.34 -14.56 6.31
N PHE A 7 -0.95 -14.20 7.43
CA PHE A 7 -0.67 -12.95 8.13
C PHE A 7 -0.31 -13.25 9.59
N ASN A 8 0.87 -12.79 10.02
CA ASN A 8 1.39 -12.99 11.36
C ASN A 8 1.29 -14.46 11.86
N GLY A 9 1.66 -15.41 11.00
CA GLY A 9 1.60 -16.84 11.29
C GLY A 9 0.21 -17.49 11.23
N LYS A 10 -0.86 -16.70 11.11
CA LYS A 10 -2.24 -17.20 10.94
C LYS A 10 -2.63 -17.23 9.48
N ILE A 11 -3.52 -18.15 9.11
CA ILE A 11 -4.14 -18.22 7.79
C ILE A 11 -5.50 -17.52 7.90
N ILE A 12 -5.73 -16.52 7.05
CA ILE A 12 -6.95 -15.71 7.04
C ILE A 12 -7.55 -15.76 5.63
N GLU A 13 -8.87 -15.83 5.51
CA GLU A 13 -9.56 -15.75 4.23
C GLU A 13 -9.51 -14.32 3.65
N TYR A 14 -9.20 -14.21 2.37
CA TYR A 14 -9.12 -12.92 1.68
C TYR A 14 -10.49 -12.49 1.15
N ASN A 15 -10.90 -11.28 1.51
CA ASN A 15 -12.08 -10.65 0.94
C ASN A 15 -11.73 -9.92 -0.37
N ASN A 16 -12.32 -10.34 -1.49
CA ASN A 16 -12.09 -9.72 -2.80
C ASN A 16 -12.48 -8.23 -2.88
N LYS A 17 -13.36 -7.76 -1.98
CA LYS A 17 -13.75 -6.34 -1.86
C LYS A 17 -12.80 -5.52 -0.97
N PHE A 18 -11.84 -6.15 -0.30
CA PHE A 18 -10.87 -5.46 0.54
C PHE A 18 -9.97 -4.53 -0.28
N ARG A 19 -9.69 -3.34 0.25
CA ARG A 19 -8.76 -2.35 -0.30
C ARG A 19 -7.93 -1.78 0.84
N LEU A 20 -6.62 -1.72 0.65
CA LEU A 20 -5.68 -1.15 1.62
C LEU A 20 -5.13 0.17 1.07
N PHE A 21 -5.27 1.24 1.84
CA PHE A 21 -4.70 2.55 1.55
C PHE A 21 -3.80 2.95 2.71
N ILE A 22 -2.61 3.46 2.40
CA ILE A 22 -1.64 3.93 3.37
C ILE A 22 -1.27 5.37 3.00
N THR A 23 -1.33 6.28 3.95
CA THR A 23 -1.02 7.70 3.76
C THR A 23 0.04 8.13 4.76
N THR A 24 0.97 8.97 4.33
CA THR A 24 1.95 9.63 5.21
C THR A 24 1.86 11.14 5.04
N LYS A 25 2.23 11.89 6.09
CA LYS A 25 2.37 13.35 6.04
C LYS A 25 3.77 13.80 5.57
N LEU A 26 4.70 12.86 5.39
CA LEU A 26 6.06 13.18 4.97
C LEU A 26 6.05 13.67 3.51
N PRO A 27 6.53 14.88 3.21
CA PRO A 27 6.68 15.33 1.83
C PRO A 27 7.78 14.54 1.12
N ASN A 28 7.55 14.16 -0.14
CA ASN A 28 8.49 13.42 -0.99
C ASN A 28 9.18 12.23 -0.29
N PRO A 29 8.41 11.23 0.18
CA PRO A 29 9.00 10.09 0.84
C PRO A 29 9.86 9.29 -0.16
N HIS A 30 11.16 9.21 0.11
CA HIS A 30 12.08 8.37 -0.65
C HIS A 30 11.96 6.92 -0.19
N TYR A 31 10.97 6.21 -0.73
CA TYR A 31 10.83 4.78 -0.52
C TYR A 31 11.86 4.00 -1.34
N THR A 32 12.29 2.85 -0.82
CA THR A 32 13.21 1.97 -1.53
C THR A 32 12.58 1.46 -2.84
N PRO A 33 13.39 1.00 -3.81
CA PRO A 33 12.87 0.38 -5.04
C PRO A 33 11.94 -0.79 -4.78
N GLU A 34 12.17 -1.55 -3.70
CA GLU A 34 11.32 -2.67 -3.30
C GLU A 34 9.87 -2.22 -3.03
N ILE A 35 9.69 -1.11 -2.32
CA ILE A 35 8.36 -0.57 -2.02
C ILE A 35 7.76 0.09 -3.27
N SER A 36 8.58 0.85 -4.01
CA SER A 36 8.15 1.63 -5.18
C SER A 36 7.71 0.76 -6.37
N THR A 37 8.21 -0.48 -6.47
CA THR A 37 7.80 -1.44 -7.50
C THR A 37 6.56 -2.24 -7.12
N LYS A 38 6.31 -2.43 -5.82
CA LYS A 38 5.19 -3.24 -5.29
C LYS A 38 3.92 -2.41 -5.01
N THR A 39 4.03 -1.09 -4.97
CA THR A 39 2.94 -0.19 -4.58
C THR A 39 2.81 0.98 -5.56
N THR A 40 1.59 1.44 -5.81
CA THR A 40 1.36 2.71 -6.50
C THR A 40 1.59 3.88 -5.54
N LEU A 41 2.64 4.67 -5.77
CA LEU A 41 2.92 5.89 -5.01
C LEU A 41 2.20 7.09 -5.63
N CYS A 42 1.38 7.79 -4.84
CA CYS A 42 0.73 9.03 -5.26
C CYS A 42 1.25 10.20 -4.40
N ASN A 43 1.88 11.19 -5.06
CA ASN A 43 2.41 12.37 -4.37
C ASN A 43 1.41 13.53 -4.46
N PHE A 44 0.92 13.99 -3.31
CA PHE A 44 0.02 15.14 -3.21
C PHE A 44 0.82 16.39 -2.82
N ALA A 45 1.57 16.94 -3.78
CA ALA A 45 2.26 18.22 -3.60
C ALA A 45 1.35 19.36 -4.09
N ILE A 46 0.97 20.27 -3.20
CA ILE A 46 0.32 21.53 -3.57
C ILE A 46 1.44 22.42 -4.14
N LYS A 47 1.33 22.81 -5.42
CA LYS A 47 2.17 23.85 -6.02
C LYS A 47 1.31 25.10 -6.16
N GLU A 48 1.77 26.24 -5.64
CA GLU A 48 1.20 27.54 -6.00
C GLU A 48 1.48 27.79 -7.49
N GLN A 49 0.46 28.20 -8.24
CA GLN A 49 0.54 28.52 -9.67
C GLN A 49 1.01 29.95 -9.89
#